data_AF-A0A974PFL7-F1
#
_entry.id   AF-A0A974PFL7-F1
#
_cell.length_a   1.000
_cell.length_b   1.000
_cell.length_c   1.000
_cell.angle_alpha   90.00
_cell.angle_beta   90.00
_cell.angle_gamma   90.00
#
_symmetry.space_group_name_H-M   'P 1'
#
loop_
_entity.id
_entity.type
_entity.pdbx_description
1 polymer ?
#
loop_
_entity_poly.entity_id
_entity_poly.type
_entity_poly.pdbx_seq_one_letter_code
_entity_poly.pdbx_strand_id
1 'polypeptide(L)' 'MIDVLQEIAEERESTVAGIALAWLLQQPAVTSIIVGARRPEQLRDNLRASNVVLSEGEMTRLDEASKLKPEYPLWDP' A
#
# COMPACT_ATOMS: atom_id res chain seq x y z
N MET A 1 -4.32 -6.14 8.00
CA MET A 1 -3.62 -5.15 7.15
C MET A 1 -2.48 -4.42 7.85
N ILE A 2 -2.72 -3.75 8.99
CA ILE A 2 -1.68 -2.92 9.64
C ILE A 2 -0.42 -3.73 9.98
N ASP A 3 -0.59 -4.94 10.52
CA ASP A 3 0.54 -5.80 10.89
C ASP A 3 1.38 -6.18 9.66
N VAL A 4 0.73 -6.55 8.55
CA VAL A 4 1.40 -6.90 7.28
C VAL A 4 2.16 -5.70 6.70
N LEU A 5 1.61 -4.49 6.81
CA LEU A 5 2.32 -3.27 6.39
C LEU A 5 3.55 -3.00 7.26
N GLN A 6 3.49 -3.28 8.57
CA GLN A 6 4.63 -3.13 9.47
C GLN A 6 5.73 -4.14 9.15
N GLU A 7 5.38 -5.42 8.99
CA GLU A 7 6.33 -6.48 8.60
C GLU A 7 7.08 -6.12 7.32
N ILE A 8 6.36 -5.75 6.25
CA ILE A 8 6.98 -5.41 4.96
C ILE A 8 7.81 -4.12 5.07
N ALA A 9 7.38 -3.15 5.88
CA ALA A 9 8.15 -1.93 6.11
C ALA A 9 9.48 -2.22 6.81
N GLU A 10 9.48 -3.12 7.80
CA GLU A 10 10.69 -3.57 8.50
C GLU A 10 11.62 -4.35 7.55
N GLU A 11 11.09 -5.30 6.78
CA GLU A 11 11.85 -6.08 5.79
C GLU A 11 12.54 -5.19 4.73
N ARG A 12 11.95 -4.03 4.41
CA ARG A 12 12.44 -3.10 3.38
C ARG A 12 13.15 -1.86 3.91
N GLU A 13 13.37 -1.76 5.22
CA GLU A 13 13.91 -0.55 5.86
C GLU A 13 13.15 0.73 5.44
N SER A 14 11.83 0.61 5.31
CA SER A 14 10.92 1.65 4.83
C SER A 14 9.94 2.06 5.91
N THR A 15 9.04 2.99 5.58
CA THR A 15 7.95 3.40 6.48
C THR A 15 6.66 2.71 6.09
N VAL A 16 5.80 2.46 7.07
CA VAL A 16 4.43 1.95 6.85
C VAL A 16 3.68 2.80 5.83
N ALA A 17 3.79 4.13 5.94
CA ALA A 17 3.18 5.06 4.99
C ALA A 17 3.76 4.88 3.58
N GLY A 18 5.07 4.70 3.45
CA GLY A 18 5.74 4.46 2.17
C GLY A 18 5.26 3.16 1.51
N ILE A 19 5.17 2.07 2.27
CA ILE A 19 4.66 0.79 1.76
C ILE A 19 3.18 0.90 1.36
N ALA A 20 2.35 1.58 2.15
CA ALA A 20 0.94 1.77 1.82
C ALA A 20 0.74 2.58 0.53
N LEU A 21 1.53 3.66 0.33
CA LEU A 21 1.49 4.45 -0.90
C LEU A 21 1.99 3.65 -2.11
N ALA A 22 3.06 2.86 -1.94
CA ALA A 22 3.59 1.98 -2.99
C ALA A 22 2.57 0.93 -3.42
N TRP A 23 1.91 0.27 -2.45
CA TRP A 23 0.84 -0.68 -2.71
C TRP A 23 -0.32 -0.03 -3.47
N LEU A 24 -0.78 1.14 -3.03
CA LEU A 24 -1.89 1.84 -3.68
C LEU A 24 -1.55 2.21 -5.13
N LEU A 25 -0.31 2.65 -5.40
CA LEU A 25 0.16 2.98 -6.75
C LEU A 25 0.26 1.77 -7.70
N GLN A 26 0.32 0.55 -7.17
CA GLN A 26 0.40 -0.68 -7.96
C GLN A 26 -0.96 -1.34 -8.19
N GLN A 27 -2.02 -0.83 -7.57
CA GLN A 27 -3.37 -1.35 -7.79
C GLN A 27 -3.83 -1.04 -9.22
N PRO A 28 -4.38 -2.02 -9.97
CA PRO A 28 -4.75 -1.82 -11.38
C PRO A 28 -5.74 -0.67 -11.63
N ALA A 29 -6.59 -0.36 -10.64
CA ALA A 29 -7.59 0.70 -10.73
C ALA A 29 -7.04 2.10 -10.38
N VAL A 30 -5.79 2.20 -9.90
CA VAL A 30 -5.20 3.46 -9.42
C VAL A 30 -4.24 4.01 -10.48
N THR A 31 -4.57 5.17 -11.03
CA THR A 31 -3.71 5.87 -12.00
C THR A 31 -2.83 6.94 -11.36
N SER A 32 -3.26 7.50 -10.23
CA SER A 32 -2.54 8.51 -9.46
C SER A 32 -3.06 8.55 -8.02
N ILE A 33 -2.23 9.06 -7.12
CA ILE A 33 -2.56 9.25 -5.71
C ILE A 33 -2.43 10.74 -5.35
N ILE A 34 -3.37 11.25 -4.56
CA ILE A 34 -3.30 12.60 -4.00
C ILE A 34 -2.63 12.49 -2.64
N VAL A 35 -1.48 13.15 -2.47
CA VAL A 35 -0.72 13.14 -1.22
C VAL A 35 -0.68 14.53 -0.59
N GLY A 36 -0.86 14.58 0.73
CA GLY A 36 -0.65 15.79 1.52
C GLY A 36 0.78 15.85 2.06
N ALA A 37 1.42 17.00 1.98
CA ALA A 37 2.69 17.27 2.65
C ALA A 37 2.68 18.69 3.22
N ARG A 38 2.91 18.82 4.53
CA ARG A 38 3.01 20.12 5.22
C ARG A 38 4.45 20.60 5.38
N ARG A 39 5.40 19.70 5.17
CA ARG A 39 6.85 19.93 5.28
C ARG A 39 7.58 19.29 4.10
N PRO A 40 8.72 19.84 3.65
CA PRO A 40 9.49 19.28 2.54
C PRO A 40 9.89 17.82 2.73
N GLU A 41 10.15 17.39 3.96
CA GLU A 41 10.56 16.02 4.29
C GLU A 41 9.43 15.03 3.99
N GLN A 42 8.19 15.38 4.33
CA GLN A 42 7.02 14.54 4.03
C GLN A 42 6.81 14.39 2.53
N LEU A 43 7.03 15.47 1.76
CA LEU A 43 6.95 15.39 0.31
C LEU A 43 8.03 14.45 -0.25
N ARG A 44 9.26 14.54 0.26
CA ARG A 44 10.35 13.63 -0.15
C ARG A 44 10.02 12.18 0.17
N ASP A 45 9.44 11.90 1.32
CA ASP A 45 9.04 10.53 1.69
C ASP A 45 7.92 10.00 0.80
N ASN A 46 6.90 10.82 0.50
CA ASN A 46 5.85 10.47 -0.45
C ASN A 46 6.42 10.16 -1.85
N LEU A 47 7.40 10.94 -2.31
CA LEU A 47 8.07 10.72 -3.60
C LEU A 47 8.99 9.48 -3.59
N ARG A 48 9.57 9.12 -2.44
CA ARG A 48 10.33 7.86 -2.34
C ARG A 48 9.40 6.66 -2.47
N ALA A 49 8.20 6.73 -1.91
CA ALA A 49 7.22 5.67 -2.00
C ALA A 49 6.82 5.34 -3.44
N SER A 50 6.78 6.32 -4.35
CA SER A 50 6.48 6.07 -5.77
C SER A 50 7.57 5.30 -6.52
N ASN A 51 8.76 5.15 -5.94
CA ASN A 51 9.85 4.36 -6.52
C ASN A 51 9.93 2.95 -5.92
N VAL A 52 9.10 2.62 -4.93
CA VAL A 52 9.09 1.28 -4.32
C VAL A 52 8.30 0.34 -5.22
N VAL A 53 8.99 -0.70 -5.69
CA VAL A 53 8.35 -1.83 -6.39
C VAL A 53 8.20 -3.00 -5.43
N LEU A 54 6.97 -3.25 -4.98
CA LEU A 54 6.60 -4.45 -4.23
C LEU A 54 6.69 -5.68 -5.14
N SER A 55 7.15 -6.78 -4.56
CA SER A 55 7.14 -8.09 -5.23
C SER A 55 5.73 -8.65 -5.30
N GLU A 56 5.51 -9.63 -6.17
CA GLU A 56 4.24 -10.35 -6.25
C GLU A 56 3.83 -10.97 -4.91
N GLY A 57 4.80 -11.47 -4.13
CA GLY A 57 4.55 -12.04 -2.81
C GLY A 57 4.07 -11.01 -1.79
N GLU A 58 4.67 -9.82 -1.78
CA GLU A 58 4.26 -8.72 -0.90
C GLU A 58 2.92 -8.13 -1.32
N MET A 59 2.70 -7.98 -2.64
CA MET A 59 1.40 -7.58 -3.17
C MET A 59 0.31 -8.56 -2.74
N THR A 60 0.55 -9.88 -2.89
CA THR A 60 -0.39 -10.91 -2.45
C THR A 60 -0.67 -10.82 -0.95
N ARG A 61 0.37 -10.69 -0.11
CA ARG A 61 0.22 -10.53 1.35
C ARG A 61 -0.68 -9.34 1.70
N LEU A 62 -0.46 -8.20 1.03
CA LEU A 62 -1.21 -6.97 1.27
C LEU A 62 -2.65 -7.04 0.73
N ASP A 63 -2.84 -7.62 -0.45
CA ASP A 63 -4.15 -7.79 -1.05
C ASP A 63 -5.03 -8.68 -0.17
N GLU A 64 -4.53 -9.85 0.27
CA GLU A 64 -5.25 -10.71 1.22
C GLU A 64 -5.57 -10.00 2.53
N ALA A 65 -4.62 -9.22 3.07
CA ALA A 65 -4.81 -8.51 4.32
C ALA A 65 -5.79 -7.32 4.20
N SER A 66 -6.06 -6.84 2.98
CA SER A 66 -6.95 -5.72 2.66
C SER A 66 -8.36 -6.16 2.24
N LYS A 67 -8.56 -7.45 1.92
CA LYS A 67 -9.84 -7.98 1.46
C LYS A 67 -10.97 -7.69 2.44
N LEU A 68 -12.00 -7.03 1.94
CA LEU A 68 -13.26 -6.85 2.65
C LEU A 68 -14.09 -8.13 2.57
N LYS A 69 -14.97 -8.32 3.57
CA LYS A 69 -15.96 -9.39 3.49
C LYS A 69 -16.90 -9.12 2.30
N PRO A 70 -17.28 -10.15 1.54
CA PRO A 70 -18.22 -9.97 0.44
C PRO A 70 -19.56 -9.42 0.96
N GLU A 71 -20.10 -8.44 0.25
CA GLU A 71 -21.40 -7.83 0.54
C GLU A 71 -22.49 -8.42 -0.37
N TYR A 72 -23.76 -8.31 0.01
CA TYR A 72 -24.89 -8.71 -0.85
C TYR A 72 -24.83 -8.01 -2.22
N PRO A 73 -25.06 -8.72 -3.35
CA PRO A 73 -25.45 -10.13 -3.50
C PRO A 73 -24.27 -11.10 -3.60
N LEU A 74 -23.02 -10.64 -3.49
CA LEU A 74 -21.80 -11.42 -3.69
C LEU A 74 -21.43 -12.35 -2.51
N TRP A 75 -22.24 -12.36 -1.45
CA TRP A 75 -22.06 -13.19 -0.25
C TRP A 75 -22.36 -14.69 -0.44
N ASP A 76 -23.00 -15.08 -1.55
CA ASP A 76 -23.42 -16.45 -1.85
C ASP A 76 -23.39 -16.64 -3.39
N PRO A 77 -22.60 -17.60 -3.92
CA PRO A 77 -22.47 -17.84 -5.36
C PRO A 77 -23.69 -18.54 -6.00
#